data_AF-A0A9X6NGQ8-F1
#
_entry.id   AF-A0A9X6NGQ8-F1
#
_cell.length_a   1.000
_cell.length_b   1.000
_cell.length_c   1.000
_cell.angle_alpha   90.00
_cell.angle_beta   90.00
_cell.angle_gamma   90.00
#
_symmetry.space_group_name_H-M   'P 1'
#
loop_
_entity.id
_entity.type
_entity.pdbx_description
1 polymer ?
#
loop_
_entity_poly.entity_id
_entity_poly.type
_entity_poly.pdbx_seq_one_letter_code
_entity_poly.pdbx_strand_id
1 'polypeptide(L)'
;MCFLSLPAIVFLVLAKSNGWYIKDNACAIIHTLYSINLFLVNWADGGLAVNRFVALYFPHHYKAWTTTRVNGAIIGFSWAICIGSALPVTLSMGGQSTSMSALGQCTVTLTGNLGAFLITSGAYFVSAVSGAGSLLILWKCLGVRVRNAGVAPVGGSQRKTTAQRRLSMAKMLLLTFIWTFLCAIPGYVIINSFPFLFRTNPVSTLWIRTSAACQFAFTPCILLTSNTEYQTRAKVLLCGHGVVRPAEGVPRAQTVGSQT
;
A
#
# COMPACT_ATOMS: atom_id res chain seq x y z
N MET A 1 -6.21 -1.02 -10.21
CA MET A 1 -7.31 -1.87 -9.69
C MET A 1 -8.72 -1.32 -9.99
N CYS A 2 -9.10 -0.14 -9.49
CA CYS A 2 -10.49 0.35 -9.60
C CYS A 2 -11.01 0.53 -11.04
N PHE A 3 -10.15 0.90 -11.99
CA PHE A 3 -10.53 1.11 -13.39
C PHE A 3 -10.56 -0.16 -14.25
N LEU A 4 -9.79 -1.18 -13.90
CA LEU A 4 -9.60 -2.36 -14.75
C LEU A 4 -10.20 -3.62 -14.10
N SER A 5 -9.75 -3.93 -12.88
CA SER A 5 -10.10 -5.18 -12.20
C SER A 5 -11.55 -5.18 -11.74
N LEU A 6 -12.05 -4.08 -11.15
CA LEU A 6 -13.43 -4.02 -10.67
C LEU A 6 -14.44 -4.10 -11.83
N PRO A 7 -14.33 -3.30 -12.91
CA PRO A 7 -15.25 -3.41 -14.04
C PRO A 7 -15.18 -4.78 -14.72
N ALA A 8 -13.98 -5.37 -14.88
CA ALA A 8 -13.84 -6.71 -15.43
C ALA A 8 -14.56 -7.78 -14.59
N ILE A 9 -14.46 -7.69 -13.26
CA ILE A 9 -15.16 -8.60 -12.34
C ILE A 9 -16.67 -8.39 -12.43
N VAL A 10 -17.15 -7.14 -12.42
CA VAL A 10 -18.59 -6.83 -12.54
C VAL A 10 -19.12 -7.34 -13.87
N PHE A 11 -18.39 -7.14 -14.96
CA PHE A 11 -18.74 -7.63 -16.29
C PHE A 11 -18.85 -9.16 -16.33
N LEU A 12 -17.90 -9.90 -15.75
CA LEU A 12 -17.97 -11.37 -15.68
C LEU A 12 -19.23 -11.85 -14.94
N VAL A 13 -19.54 -11.21 -13.81
CA VAL A 13 -20.73 -11.55 -13.02
C VAL A 13 -22.01 -11.30 -13.82
N LEU A 14 -22.11 -10.14 -14.48
CA LEU A 14 -23.27 -9.78 -15.32
C LEU A 14 -23.40 -10.66 -16.57
N ALA A 15 -22.29 -10.95 -17.25
CA ALA A 15 -22.29 -11.85 -18.41
C ALA A 15 -22.74 -13.26 -18.01
N LYS A 16 -22.25 -13.77 -16.88
CA LYS A 16 -22.67 -15.08 -16.37
C LYS A 16 -24.13 -15.09 -15.93
N SER A 17 -24.62 -14.03 -15.28
CA SER A 17 -26.04 -13.94 -14.89
C SER A 17 -26.96 -13.91 -16.10
N ASN A 18 -26.50 -13.36 -17.22
CA ASN A 18 -27.24 -13.32 -18.49
C ASN A 18 -27.10 -14.63 -19.31
N GLY A 19 -26.49 -15.67 -18.76
CA GLY A 19 -26.36 -16.97 -19.43
C GLY A 19 -25.27 -17.05 -20.50
N TRP A 20 -24.36 -16.08 -20.56
CA TRP A 20 -23.28 -16.10 -21.56
C TRP A 20 -22.29 -17.21 -21.25
N TYR A 21 -21.84 -17.93 -22.28
CA TYR A 21 -20.79 -18.92 -22.16
C TYR A 21 -19.42 -18.23 -22.09
N ILE A 22 -18.78 -18.30 -20.92
CA ILE A 22 -17.46 -17.71 -20.66
C ILE A 22 -16.43 -18.82 -20.63
N LYS A 23 -15.38 -18.69 -21.45
CA LYS A 23 -14.26 -19.65 -21.48
C LYS A 23 -13.48 -19.60 -20.16
N ASP A 24 -13.08 -20.76 -19.64
CA ASP A 24 -12.37 -20.88 -18.35
C ASP A 24 -11.09 -20.01 -18.28
N ASN A 25 -10.38 -19.86 -19.40
CA ASN A 25 -9.18 -19.01 -19.48
C ASN A 25 -9.45 -17.54 -19.14
N ALA A 26 -10.64 -17.01 -19.44
CA ALA A 26 -10.98 -15.63 -19.11
C ALA A 26 -10.98 -15.40 -17.59
N CYS A 27 -11.41 -16.42 -16.85
CA CYS A 27 -11.45 -16.39 -15.40
C CYS A 27 -10.04 -16.35 -14.80
N ALA A 28 -9.13 -17.17 -15.33
CA ALA A 28 -7.73 -17.17 -14.94
C ALA A 28 -7.04 -15.81 -15.24
N ILE A 29 -7.29 -15.23 -16.42
CA ILE A 29 -6.71 -13.93 -16.80
C ILE A 29 -7.19 -12.82 -15.86
N ILE A 30 -8.50 -12.72 -15.63
CA ILE A 30 -9.08 -11.66 -14.80
C ILE A 30 -8.65 -11.81 -13.34
N HIS A 31 -8.62 -13.05 -12.82
CA HIS A 31 -8.13 -13.31 -11.49
C HIS A 31 -6.65 -12.91 -11.34
N THR A 32 -5.81 -13.27 -12.31
CA THR A 32 -4.39 -12.89 -12.28
C THR A 32 -4.19 -11.39 -12.34
N LEU A 33 -4.92 -10.68 -13.20
CA LEU A 33 -4.87 -9.22 -13.23
C LEU A 33 -5.26 -8.63 -11.88
N TYR A 34 -6.30 -9.17 -11.24
CA TYR A 34 -6.70 -8.77 -9.89
C TYR A 34 -5.59 -9.05 -8.86
N SER A 35 -5.00 -10.24 -8.85
CA SER A 35 -3.90 -10.63 -7.95
C SER A 35 -2.65 -9.77 -8.13
N ILE A 36 -2.25 -9.47 -9.37
CA ILE A 36 -1.12 -8.57 -9.66
C ILE A 36 -1.40 -7.20 -9.07
N ASN A 37 -2.60 -6.64 -9.28
CA ASN A 37 -2.96 -5.34 -8.73
C ASN A 37 -2.94 -5.34 -7.19
N LEU A 38 -3.47 -6.40 -6.56
CA LEU A 38 -3.50 -6.53 -5.11
C LEU A 38 -2.08 -6.62 -4.52
N PHE A 39 -1.23 -7.49 -5.09
CA PHE A 39 0.15 -7.64 -4.65
C PHE A 39 0.94 -6.36 -4.88
N LEU A 40 0.77 -5.70 -6.03
CA LEU A 40 1.51 -4.48 -6.35
C LEU A 40 1.27 -3.40 -5.32
N VAL A 41 0.03 -3.23 -4.86
CA VAL A 41 -0.28 -2.24 -3.82
C VAL A 41 0.30 -2.64 -2.48
N ASN A 42 0.19 -3.90 -2.07
CA ASN A 42 0.83 -4.35 -0.83
C ASN A 42 2.34 -4.08 -0.88
N TRP A 43 3.02 -4.47 -1.96
CA TRP A 43 4.45 -4.24 -2.16
C TRP A 43 4.82 -2.75 -2.22
N ALA A 44 3.98 -1.90 -2.82
CA ALA A 44 4.16 -0.46 -2.82
C ALA A 44 4.05 0.13 -1.40
N ASP A 45 3.08 -0.31 -0.61
CA ASP A 45 2.94 0.07 0.80
C ASP A 45 4.14 -0.40 1.63
N GLY A 46 4.62 -1.62 1.40
CA GLY A 46 5.85 -2.15 1.98
C GLY A 46 7.08 -1.31 1.63
N GLY A 47 7.26 -0.97 0.35
CA GLY A 47 8.34 -0.11 -0.12
C GLY A 47 8.30 1.29 0.49
N LEU A 48 7.09 1.85 0.65
CA LEU A 48 6.88 3.13 1.32
C LEU A 48 7.23 3.06 2.81
N ALA A 49 6.85 1.98 3.49
CA ALA A 49 7.20 1.74 4.89
C ALA A 49 8.72 1.63 5.08
N VAL A 50 9.40 0.87 4.22
CA VAL A 50 10.88 0.74 4.21
C VAL A 50 11.53 2.10 3.94
N ASN A 51 11.07 2.85 2.95
CA ASN A 51 11.59 4.18 2.65
C ASN A 51 11.50 5.12 3.88
N ARG A 52 10.36 5.11 4.59
CA ARG A 52 10.17 5.92 5.80
C ARG A 52 10.99 5.41 6.98
N PHE A 53 11.17 4.10 7.10
CA PHE A 53 12.07 3.50 8.08
C PHE A 53 13.51 4.00 7.86
N VAL A 54 14.01 3.93 6.63
CA VAL A 54 15.35 4.44 6.29
C VAL A 54 15.47 5.94 6.58
N ALA A 55 14.43 6.73 6.26
CA ALA A 55 14.39 8.17 6.58
C ALA A 55 14.56 8.47 8.08
N LEU A 56 14.01 7.60 8.94
CA LEU A 56 13.95 7.80 10.39
C LEU A 56 15.16 7.24 11.14
N TYR A 57 15.78 6.17 10.63
CA TYR A 57 16.94 5.54 11.26
C TYR A 57 18.26 5.98 10.64
N PHE A 58 18.28 6.31 9.34
CA PHE A 58 19.49 6.64 8.59
C PHE A 58 19.38 7.97 7.84
N PRO A 59 19.19 9.10 8.53
CA PRO A 59 18.95 10.40 7.89
C PRO A 59 20.10 10.85 6.98
N HIS A 60 21.35 10.49 7.29
CA HIS A 60 22.52 10.83 6.47
C HIS A 60 22.54 10.07 5.13
N HIS A 61 22.10 8.80 5.13
CA HIS A 61 22.06 7.96 3.93
C HIS A 61 20.75 8.11 3.14
N TYR A 62 19.72 8.71 3.75
CA TYR A 62 18.40 8.87 3.13
C TYR A 62 18.45 9.64 1.80
N LYS A 63 19.37 10.61 1.66
CA LYS A 63 19.53 11.36 0.42
C LYS A 63 19.98 10.47 -0.75
N ALA A 64 20.80 9.46 -0.50
CA ALA A 64 21.18 8.47 -1.51
C ALA A 64 20.02 7.50 -1.82
N TRP A 65 19.25 7.14 -0.79
CA TRP A 65 18.11 6.23 -0.92
C TRP A 65 16.93 6.83 -1.70
N THR A 66 16.74 8.14 -1.63
CA THR A 66 15.61 8.84 -2.29
C THR A 66 15.88 9.23 -3.74
N THR A 67 16.95 8.73 -4.34
CA THR A 67 17.26 8.98 -5.75
C THR A 67 16.21 8.35 -6.67
N THR A 68 15.96 8.97 -7.82
CA THR A 68 15.01 8.46 -8.83
C THR A 68 15.34 7.05 -9.29
N ARG A 69 16.63 6.71 -9.34
CA ARG A 69 17.12 5.37 -9.68
C ARG A 69 16.70 4.32 -8.65
N VAL A 70 16.86 4.61 -7.36
CA VAL A 70 16.46 3.68 -6.28
C VAL A 70 14.94 3.53 -6.25
N ASN A 71 14.19 4.64 -6.36
CA ASN A 71 12.73 4.57 -6.42
C ASN A 71 12.25 3.76 -7.65
N GLY A 72 12.85 3.97 -8.81
CA GLY A 72 12.57 3.18 -10.02
C GLY A 72 12.89 1.69 -9.82
N ALA A 73 14.01 1.38 -9.17
CA ALA A 73 14.38 0.00 -8.85
C ALA A 73 13.38 -0.66 -7.88
N ILE A 74 12.93 0.03 -6.84
CA ILE A 74 11.90 -0.48 -5.90
C ILE A 74 10.59 -0.78 -6.65
N ILE A 75 10.17 0.12 -7.53
CA ILE A 75 8.95 -0.06 -8.33
C ILE A 75 9.13 -1.25 -9.28
N GLY A 76 10.23 -1.32 -10.02
CA GLY A 76 10.53 -2.41 -10.94
C GLY A 76 10.61 -3.77 -10.25
N PHE A 77 11.27 -3.83 -9.09
CA PHE A 77 11.36 -5.03 -8.27
C PHE A 77 9.99 -5.47 -7.75
N SER A 78 9.15 -4.52 -7.33
CA SER A 78 7.78 -4.79 -6.88
C SER A 78 6.95 -5.42 -8.00
N TRP A 79 7.02 -4.86 -9.22
CA TRP A 79 6.37 -5.45 -10.40
C TRP A 79 6.88 -6.85 -10.72
N ALA A 80 8.19 -7.05 -10.71
CA ALA A 80 8.80 -8.35 -10.98
C ALA A 80 8.31 -9.42 -10.01
N ILE A 81 8.25 -9.11 -8.70
CA ILE A 81 7.71 -10.03 -7.70
C ILE A 81 6.22 -10.30 -7.93
N CYS A 82 5.43 -9.27 -8.19
CA CYS A 82 3.98 -9.41 -8.37
C CYS A 82 3.62 -10.24 -9.61
N ILE A 83 4.33 -10.04 -10.71
CA ILE A 83 4.17 -10.85 -11.91
C ILE A 83 4.68 -12.27 -11.65
N GLY A 84 5.87 -12.41 -11.04
CA GLY A 84 6.45 -13.72 -10.73
C GLY A 84 5.59 -14.57 -9.79
N SER A 85 4.88 -13.96 -8.84
CA SER A 85 3.98 -14.67 -7.93
C SER A 85 2.60 -14.95 -8.52
N ALA A 86 2.11 -14.10 -9.44
CA ALA A 86 0.80 -14.26 -10.07
C ALA A 86 0.84 -15.13 -11.34
N LEU A 87 1.98 -15.19 -12.06
CA LEU A 87 2.11 -15.96 -13.31
C LEU A 87 1.85 -17.47 -13.10
N PRO A 88 2.36 -18.14 -12.04
CA PRO A 88 2.05 -19.54 -11.79
C PRO A 88 0.54 -19.83 -11.69
N VAL A 89 -0.25 -18.85 -11.22
CA VAL A 89 -1.72 -18.94 -11.15
C VAL A 89 -2.32 -19.06 -12.55
N THR A 90 -1.84 -18.29 -13.54
CA THR A 90 -2.33 -18.38 -14.94
C THR A 90 -1.98 -19.68 -15.63
N LEU A 91 -0.80 -20.21 -15.33
CA LEU A 91 -0.28 -21.41 -15.99
C LEU A 91 -0.75 -22.69 -15.29
N SER A 92 -1.60 -22.57 -14.26
CA SER A 92 -1.98 -23.68 -13.37
C SER A 92 -0.79 -24.44 -12.80
N MET A 93 0.37 -23.78 -12.71
CA MET A 93 1.59 -24.36 -12.17
C MET A 93 1.53 -24.35 -10.64
N GLY A 94 1.92 -25.46 -10.03
CA GLY A 94 1.96 -25.58 -8.57
C GLY A 94 0.61 -25.94 -7.92
N GLY A 95 -0.27 -26.63 -8.64
CA GLY A 95 -1.53 -27.15 -8.10
C GLY A 95 -2.53 -26.04 -7.81
N GLN A 96 -2.80 -25.20 -8.81
CA GLN A 96 -3.83 -24.17 -8.69
C GLN A 96 -4.86 -24.38 -9.79
N SER A 97 -6.11 -24.55 -9.38
CA SER A 97 -7.24 -24.60 -10.30
C SER A 97 -8.09 -23.35 -10.10
N THR A 98 -8.39 -22.69 -11.21
CA THR A 98 -9.40 -21.62 -11.22
C THR A 98 -10.74 -22.26 -11.52
N SER A 99 -11.72 -21.98 -10.68
CA SER A 99 -13.09 -22.41 -10.88
C SER A 99 -13.99 -21.18 -10.86
N MET A 100 -14.98 -21.19 -11.74
CA MET A 100 -16.01 -20.17 -11.78
C MET A 100 -17.18 -20.60 -10.89
N SER A 101 -17.54 -19.76 -9.93
CA SER A 101 -18.73 -19.93 -9.09
C SER A 101 -20.01 -19.79 -9.93
N ALA A 102 -21.13 -20.28 -9.41
CA ALA A 102 -22.46 -20.10 -10.01
C ALA A 102 -22.80 -18.62 -10.26
N LEU A 103 -22.30 -17.70 -9.41
CA LEU A 103 -22.45 -16.25 -9.59
C LEU A 103 -21.49 -15.62 -10.61
N GLY A 104 -20.69 -16.41 -11.33
CA GLY A 104 -19.68 -15.87 -12.27
C GLY A 104 -18.42 -15.33 -11.60
N GLN A 105 -18.23 -15.62 -10.32
CA GLN A 105 -17.02 -15.22 -9.61
C GLN A 105 -15.88 -16.20 -9.85
N CYS A 106 -14.71 -15.67 -10.17
CA CYS A 106 -13.49 -16.44 -10.24
C CYS A 106 -12.89 -16.68 -8.85
N THR A 107 -12.76 -17.94 -8.48
CA THR A 107 -12.07 -18.38 -7.25
C THR A 107 -10.90 -19.26 -7.60
N VAL A 108 -9.76 -19.04 -6.94
CA VAL A 108 -8.60 -19.94 -7.01
C VAL A 108 -8.71 -20.95 -5.88
N THR A 109 -8.68 -22.23 -6.24
CA THR A 109 -8.54 -23.32 -5.28
C THR A 109 -7.06 -23.71 -5.23
N LEU A 110 -6.48 -23.58 -4.04
CA LEU A 110 -5.11 -23.99 -3.76
C LEU A 110 -5.09 -25.49 -3.47
N THR A 111 -4.60 -26.29 -4.41
CA THR A 111 -4.38 -27.74 -4.19
C THR A 111 -2.91 -28.07 -3.91
N GLY A 112 -1.97 -27.20 -4.32
CA GLY A 112 -0.54 -27.40 -4.11
C GLY A 112 0.12 -26.48 -3.09
N ASN A 113 1.16 -27.00 -2.42
CA ASN A 113 1.95 -26.28 -1.41
C ASN A 113 2.68 -25.06 -1.99
N LEU A 114 3.14 -25.14 -3.25
CA LEU A 114 3.85 -24.05 -3.90
C LEU A 114 2.95 -22.83 -4.09
N GLY A 115 1.72 -23.03 -4.55
CA GLY A 115 0.75 -21.94 -4.70
C GLY A 115 0.40 -21.29 -3.37
N ALA A 116 0.15 -22.11 -2.35
CA ALA A 116 -0.11 -21.63 -1.00
C ALA A 116 1.08 -20.82 -0.46
N PHE A 117 2.31 -21.31 -0.64
CA PHE A 117 3.53 -20.61 -0.23
C PHE A 117 3.69 -19.27 -0.96
N LEU A 118 3.51 -19.22 -2.28
CA LEU A 118 3.67 -17.98 -3.06
C LEU A 118 2.64 -16.91 -2.67
N ILE A 119 1.38 -17.29 -2.51
CA ILE A 119 0.32 -16.35 -2.09
C ILE A 119 0.54 -15.89 -0.65
N THR A 120 0.82 -16.83 0.26
CA THR A 120 1.01 -16.53 1.67
C THR A 120 2.27 -15.69 1.89
N SER A 121 3.39 -16.04 1.27
CA SER A 121 4.62 -15.26 1.39
C SER A 121 4.43 -13.84 0.86
N GLY A 122 3.84 -13.65 -0.33
CA GLY A 122 3.62 -12.32 -0.88
C GLY A 122 2.70 -11.44 -0.03
N ALA A 123 1.71 -12.04 0.62
CA ALA A 123 0.70 -11.32 1.38
C ALA A 123 1.13 -11.03 2.83
N TYR A 124 1.65 -12.04 3.52
CA TYR A 124 2.04 -11.95 4.93
C TYR A 124 3.39 -11.28 5.13
N PHE A 125 4.38 -11.52 4.26
CA PHE A 125 5.70 -10.91 4.40
C PHE A 125 5.62 -9.39 4.38
N VAL A 126 4.94 -8.85 3.38
CA VAL A 126 4.82 -7.40 3.22
C VAL A 126 4.01 -6.76 4.33
N SER A 127 2.93 -7.44 4.75
CA SER A 127 2.11 -7.01 5.89
C SER A 127 2.93 -6.99 7.19
N ALA A 128 3.77 -8.01 7.42
CA ALA A 128 4.65 -8.10 8.57
C ALA A 128 5.72 -7.00 8.55
N VAL A 129 6.38 -6.77 7.41
CA VAL A 129 7.39 -5.70 7.25
C VAL A 129 6.76 -4.31 7.48
N SER A 130 5.60 -4.04 6.90
CA SER A 130 4.87 -2.78 7.08
C SER A 130 4.43 -2.57 8.53
N GLY A 131 3.88 -3.62 9.17
CA GLY A 131 3.45 -3.58 10.56
C GLY A 131 4.62 -3.37 11.52
N ALA A 132 5.69 -4.15 11.37
CA ALA A 132 6.91 -4.00 12.16
C ALA A 132 7.53 -2.61 11.98
N GLY A 133 7.62 -2.11 10.74
CA GLY A 133 8.09 -0.76 10.46
C GLY A 133 7.25 0.31 11.17
N SER A 134 5.93 0.20 11.11
CA SER A 134 5.00 1.15 11.75
C SER A 134 5.12 1.13 13.28
N LEU A 135 5.24 -0.05 13.89
CA LEU A 135 5.42 -0.23 15.33
C LEU A 135 6.77 0.34 15.82
N LEU A 136 7.86 0.07 15.10
CA LEU A 136 9.19 0.59 15.43
C LEU A 136 9.22 2.12 15.40
N ILE A 137 8.56 2.71 14.40
CA ILE A 137 8.41 4.17 14.29
C ILE A 137 7.62 4.72 15.48
N LEU A 138 6.49 4.10 15.83
CA LEU A 138 5.67 4.52 16.96
C LEU A 138 6.46 4.46 18.26
N TRP A 139 7.13 3.34 18.52
CA TRP A 139 7.97 3.12 19.69
C TRP A 139 9.04 4.21 19.83
N LYS A 140 9.77 4.51 18.75
CA LYS A 140 10.80 5.54 18.74
C LYS A 140 10.22 6.94 18.97
N CYS A 141 9.07 7.25 18.37
CA CYS A 141 8.38 8.53 18.57
C CYS A 141 7.92 8.72 20.02
N LEU A 142 7.40 7.68 20.65
CA LEU A 142 7.01 7.71 22.07
C LEU A 142 8.24 7.92 22.97
N GLY A 143 9.34 7.22 22.72
CA GLY A 143 10.58 7.39 23.49
C GLY A 143 11.17 8.80 23.39
N VAL A 144 11.16 9.41 22.20
CA VAL A 144 11.61 10.80 22.02
C VAL A 144 10.69 11.79 22.75
N ARG A 145 9.37 11.55 22.76
CA ARG A 145 8.41 12.41 23.47
C ARG A 145 8.63 12.37 24.98
N VAL A 146 8.83 11.19 25.55
CA VAL A 146 9.10 11.01 26.98
C VAL A 146 10.42 11.68 27.37
N ARG A 147 11.49 11.47 26.59
CA ARG A 147 12.79 12.09 26.87
C ARG A 147 12.77 13.62 26.77
N ASN A 148 12.00 14.17 25.85
CA ASN A 148 11.90 15.62 25.66
C ASN A 148 10.94 16.30 26.65
N ALA A 149 10.07 15.56 27.34
CA ALA A 149 9.18 16.14 28.35
C ALA A 149 9.93 16.66 29.58
N GLY A 150 11.14 16.16 29.84
CA GLY A 150 11.96 16.55 31.00
C GLY A 150 12.96 17.70 30.77
N VAL A 151 13.13 18.22 29.55
CA VAL A 151 14.15 19.24 29.25
C VAL A 151 13.48 20.51 28.72
N ALA A 152 13.60 21.61 29.47
CA ALA A 152 13.08 22.92 29.07
C ALA A 152 13.72 23.37 27.73
N PRO A 153 12.93 23.81 26.73
CA PRO A 153 13.43 24.05 25.38
C PRO A 153 14.12 25.41 25.26
N VAL A 154 15.40 25.50 25.62
CA VAL A 154 16.23 26.68 25.32
C VAL A 154 16.71 26.58 23.86
N GLY A 155 16.12 27.37 22.94
CA GLY A 155 16.55 27.47 21.53
C GLY A 155 15.85 26.56 20.49
N GLY A 156 14.72 25.94 20.81
CA GLY A 156 14.18 24.77 20.07
C GLY A 156 13.24 24.98 18.86
N SER A 157 13.06 26.19 18.33
CA SER A 157 12.04 26.46 17.28
C SER A 157 12.19 25.57 16.03
N GLN A 158 13.36 25.55 15.39
CA GLN A 158 13.57 24.75 14.17
C GLN A 158 13.48 23.24 14.42
N ARG A 159 14.00 22.76 15.56
CA ARG A 159 14.03 21.32 15.89
C ARG A 159 12.62 20.76 16.13
N LYS A 160 11.71 21.58 16.66
CA LYS A 160 10.29 21.24 16.83
C LYS A 160 9.60 20.99 15.48
N THR A 161 9.85 21.84 14.47
CA THR A 161 9.20 21.70 13.15
C THR A 161 9.57 20.39 12.44
N THR A 162 10.85 20.01 12.43
CA THR A 162 11.30 18.76 11.79
C THR A 162 10.77 17.52 12.52
N ALA A 163 10.74 17.55 13.85
CA ALA A 163 10.17 16.46 14.65
C ALA A 163 8.66 16.30 14.41
N GLN A 164 7.92 17.41 14.33
CA GLN A 164 6.47 17.41 14.07
C GLN A 164 6.14 16.87 12.67
N ARG A 165 6.94 17.23 11.65
CA ARG A 165 6.80 16.66 10.29
C ARG A 165 6.96 15.14 10.30
N ARG A 166 7.99 14.62 11.00
CA ARG A 166 8.22 13.17 11.13
C ARG A 166 7.07 12.46 11.84
N LEU A 167 6.52 13.08 12.89
CA LEU A 167 5.37 12.55 13.62
C LEU A 167 4.11 12.50 12.73
N SER A 168 3.85 13.54 11.95
CA SER A 168 2.73 13.58 11.00
C SER A 168 2.86 12.46 9.95
N MET A 169 4.07 12.24 9.41
CA MET A 169 4.33 11.13 8.48
C MET A 169 4.17 9.75 9.14
N ALA A 170 4.56 9.60 10.41
CA ALA A 170 4.39 8.37 11.17
C ALA A 170 2.90 8.08 11.44
N LYS A 171 2.13 9.09 11.87
CA LYS A 171 0.68 8.99 12.07
C LYS A 171 -0.03 8.56 10.79
N MET A 172 0.35 9.13 9.66
CA MET A 172 -0.15 8.77 8.34
C MET A 172 0.08 7.28 8.03
N LEU A 173 1.30 6.77 8.25
CA LEU A 173 1.59 5.34 8.06
C LEU A 173 0.72 4.45 8.94
N LEU A 174 0.61 4.79 10.22
CA LEU A 174 -0.14 4.00 11.18
C LEU A 174 -1.62 3.93 10.79
N LEU A 175 -2.21 5.06 10.39
CA LEU A 175 -3.59 5.11 9.93
C LEU A 175 -3.80 4.27 8.68
N THR A 176 -2.91 4.37 7.69
CA THR A 176 -2.99 3.53 6.49
C THR A 176 -2.81 2.04 6.81
N PHE A 177 -1.90 1.71 7.73
CA PHE A 177 -1.68 0.33 8.15
C PHE A 177 -2.91 -0.25 8.86
N ILE A 178 -3.48 0.47 9.82
CA ILE A 178 -4.71 0.06 10.53
C ILE A 178 -5.85 -0.12 9.52
N TRP A 179 -6.01 0.82 8.59
CA TRP A 179 -7.05 0.74 7.56
C TRP A 179 -6.87 -0.48 6.65
N THR A 180 -5.65 -0.70 6.14
CA THR A 180 -5.30 -1.89 5.34
C THR A 180 -5.56 -3.17 6.13
N PHE A 181 -5.18 -3.21 7.41
CA PHE A 181 -5.40 -4.37 8.28
C PHE A 181 -6.91 -4.63 8.44
N LEU A 182 -7.72 -3.62 8.75
CA LEU A 182 -9.17 -3.75 8.85
C LEU A 182 -9.83 -4.25 7.55
N CYS A 183 -9.33 -3.80 6.39
CA CYS A 183 -9.86 -4.24 5.10
C CYS A 183 -9.42 -5.66 4.70
N ALA A 184 -8.22 -6.07 5.11
CA ALA A 184 -7.60 -7.32 4.68
C ALA A 184 -7.83 -8.50 5.64
N ILE A 185 -7.94 -8.27 6.96
CA ILE A 185 -8.18 -9.33 7.97
C ILE A 185 -9.37 -10.22 7.59
N PRO A 186 -10.56 -9.68 7.22
CA PRO A 186 -11.71 -10.54 6.92
C PRO A 186 -11.40 -11.52 5.79
N GLY A 187 -10.68 -11.07 4.76
CA GLY A 187 -10.21 -11.92 3.68
C GLY A 187 -9.29 -13.04 4.18
N TYR A 188 -8.28 -12.71 4.99
CA TYR A 188 -7.35 -13.71 5.52
C TYR A 188 -8.02 -14.72 6.45
N VAL A 189 -8.88 -14.27 7.36
CA VAL A 189 -9.58 -15.15 8.31
C VAL A 189 -10.52 -16.08 7.56
N ILE A 190 -11.29 -15.58 6.60
CA ILE A 190 -12.25 -16.42 5.86
C ILE A 190 -11.52 -17.44 4.97
N ILE A 191 -10.43 -17.05 4.29
CA ILE A 191 -9.65 -17.96 3.44
C ILE A 191 -9.01 -19.10 4.26
N ASN A 192 -8.43 -18.79 5.42
CA ASN A 192 -7.70 -19.80 6.21
C ASN A 192 -8.60 -20.59 7.15
N SER A 193 -9.54 -19.94 7.83
CA SER A 193 -10.34 -20.57 8.88
C SER A 193 -11.66 -21.13 8.38
N PHE A 194 -12.24 -20.54 7.33
CA PHE A 194 -13.59 -20.87 6.86
C PHE A 194 -13.70 -21.02 5.33
N PRO A 195 -12.88 -21.86 4.68
CA PRO A 195 -12.92 -22.02 3.22
C PRO A 195 -14.28 -22.52 2.71
N PHE A 196 -15.08 -23.18 3.56
CA PHE A 196 -16.43 -23.63 3.21
C PHE A 196 -17.39 -22.48 2.93
N LEU A 197 -17.21 -21.31 3.56
CA LEU A 197 -18.10 -20.14 3.37
C LEU A 197 -18.14 -19.69 1.91
N PHE A 198 -17.03 -19.85 1.18
CA PHE A 198 -16.98 -19.53 -0.25
C PHE A 198 -17.82 -20.46 -1.12
N ARG A 199 -18.01 -21.71 -0.68
CA ARG A 199 -18.83 -22.70 -1.40
C ARG A 199 -20.31 -22.50 -1.09
N THR A 200 -20.66 -22.24 0.17
CA THR A 200 -22.05 -22.13 0.61
C THR A 200 -22.65 -20.74 0.33
N ASN A 201 -21.87 -19.68 0.52
CA ASN A 201 -22.35 -18.30 0.49
C ASN A 201 -21.47 -17.42 -0.41
N PRO A 202 -21.73 -17.38 -1.73
CA PRO A 202 -20.88 -16.62 -2.66
C PRO A 202 -20.99 -15.09 -2.48
N VAL A 203 -21.97 -14.63 -1.69
CA VAL A 203 -22.09 -13.22 -1.23
C VAL A 203 -20.91 -12.82 -0.35
N SER A 204 -20.33 -13.73 0.44
CA SER A 204 -19.17 -13.45 1.30
C SER A 204 -17.96 -13.00 0.48
N THR A 205 -17.74 -13.58 -0.69
CA THR A 205 -16.69 -13.17 -1.62
C THR A 205 -16.88 -11.74 -2.11
N LEU A 206 -18.14 -11.31 -2.34
CA LEU A 206 -18.43 -9.92 -2.74
C LEU A 206 -18.04 -8.96 -1.62
N TRP A 207 -18.39 -9.26 -0.38
CA TRP A 207 -18.02 -8.43 0.77
C TRP A 207 -16.50 -8.28 0.95
N ILE A 208 -15.73 -9.36 0.78
CA ILE A 208 -14.26 -9.31 0.84
C ILE A 208 -13.70 -8.46 -0.32
N ARG A 209 -14.29 -8.55 -1.52
CA ARG A 209 -13.86 -7.71 -2.65
C ARG A 209 -14.24 -6.25 -2.45
N THR A 210 -15.40 -5.98 -1.85
CA THR A 210 -15.83 -4.64 -1.49
C THR A 210 -14.93 -4.05 -0.41
N SER A 211 -14.55 -4.82 0.63
CA SER A 211 -13.61 -4.35 1.65
C SER A 211 -12.24 -4.03 1.04
N ALA A 212 -11.75 -4.88 0.14
CA ALA A 212 -10.55 -4.58 -0.63
C ALA A 212 -10.72 -3.31 -1.47
N ALA A 213 -11.81 -3.17 -2.23
CA ALA A 213 -12.09 -1.95 -3.02
C ALA A 213 -12.10 -0.68 -2.15
N CYS A 214 -12.70 -0.74 -0.97
CA CYS A 214 -12.69 0.34 0.02
C CYS A 214 -11.26 0.71 0.46
N GLN A 215 -10.37 -0.27 0.63
CA GLN A 215 -8.95 0.00 0.89
C GLN A 215 -8.38 0.95 -0.17
N PHE A 216 -8.54 0.63 -1.46
CA PHE A 216 -7.99 1.45 -2.54
C PHE A 216 -8.68 2.80 -2.71
N ALA A 217 -9.99 2.87 -2.45
CA ALA A 217 -10.74 4.12 -2.53
C ALA A 217 -10.34 5.10 -1.41
N PHE A 218 -10.14 4.61 -0.19
CA PHE A 218 -9.88 5.46 0.97
C PHE A 218 -8.40 5.74 1.23
N THR A 219 -7.46 4.90 0.80
CA THR A 219 -6.02 5.17 0.94
C THR A 219 -5.62 6.57 0.45
N PRO A 220 -5.96 7.04 -0.78
CA PRO A 220 -5.62 8.40 -1.21
C PRO A 220 -6.26 9.48 -0.33
N CYS A 221 -7.48 9.28 0.16
CA CYS A 221 -8.15 10.18 1.09
C CYS A 221 -7.40 10.26 2.43
N ILE A 222 -6.94 9.14 2.96
CA ILE A 222 -6.12 9.09 4.19
C ILE A 222 -4.78 9.80 3.97
N LEU A 223 -4.13 9.56 2.83
CA LEU A 223 -2.85 10.19 2.51
C LEU A 223 -2.98 11.71 2.36
N LEU A 224 -4.06 12.17 1.71
CA LEU A 224 -4.34 13.59 1.48
C LEU A 224 -4.76 14.29 2.79
N THR A 225 -5.61 13.68 3.61
CA THR A 225 -6.04 14.25 4.89
C THR A 225 -4.94 14.25 5.95
N SER A 226 -3.97 13.34 5.88
CA SER A 226 -2.92 13.21 6.90
C SER A 226 -1.73 14.14 6.71
N ASN A 227 -1.55 14.74 5.53
CA ASN A 227 -0.40 15.59 5.21
C ASN A 227 -0.84 16.99 4.82
N THR A 228 -0.51 17.98 5.66
CA THR A 228 -0.83 19.39 5.43
C THR A 228 -0.15 19.94 4.17
N GLU A 229 1.01 19.43 3.77
CA GLU A 229 1.68 19.83 2.53
C GLU A 229 0.87 19.37 1.30
N TYR A 230 0.33 18.14 1.34
CA TYR A 230 -0.56 17.65 0.27
C TYR A 230 -1.86 18.45 0.21
N GLN A 231 -2.47 18.76 1.36
CA GLN A 231 -3.66 19.61 1.40
C GLN A 231 -3.39 20.99 0.82
N THR A 232 -2.26 21.60 1.17
CA THR A 232 -1.90 22.93 0.67
C THR A 232 -1.73 22.89 -0.85
N ARG A 233 -1.02 21.90 -1.38
CA ARG A 233 -0.85 21.73 -2.84
C ARG A 233 -2.15 21.41 -3.55
N ALA A 234 -2.99 20.55 -2.98
CA ALA A 234 -4.30 20.21 -3.52
C ALA A 234 -5.23 21.43 -3.55
N LYS A 235 -5.22 22.26 -2.51
CA LYS A 235 -5.95 23.55 -2.49
C LYS A 235 -5.46 24.49 -3.58
N VAL A 236 -4.16 24.59 -3.81
CA VAL A 236 -3.60 25.42 -4.89
C VAL A 236 -4.06 24.92 -6.26
N LEU A 237 -4.04 23.60 -6.50
CA LEU A 237 -4.52 23.00 -7.75
C LEU A 237 -6.04 23.18 -7.94
N LEU A 238 -6.84 23.06 -6.87
CA LEU A 238 -8.30 23.17 -6.92
C LEU A 238 -8.79 24.62 -7.01
N CYS A 239 -8.14 25.56 -6.33
CA CYS A 239 -8.54 26.97 -6.33
C CYS A 239 -8.01 27.76 -7.54
N GLY A 240 -7.31 27.09 -8.49
CA GLY A 240 -6.84 27.70 -9.73
C GLY A 240 -5.89 28.89 -9.54
N HIS A 241 -5.39 29.13 -8.33
CA HIS A 241 -4.41 30.18 -8.10
C HIS A 241 -3.10 29.74 -8.76
N GLY A 242 -2.72 30.45 -9.82
CA GLY A 242 -1.43 30.29 -10.47
C GLY A 242 -0.36 30.21 -9.39
N VAL A 243 0.36 29.09 -9.35
CA VAL A 243 1.45 28.86 -8.40
C VAL A 243 2.43 30.02 -8.58
N VAL A 244 2.32 31.04 -7.74
CA VAL A 244 3.37 32.05 -7.61
C VAL A 244 4.53 31.25 -7.03
N ARG A 245 5.44 30.78 -7.90
CA ARG A 245 6.68 30.14 -7.48
C ARG A 245 7.31 31.12 -6.50
N PRO A 246 7.48 30.77 -5.20
CA PRO A 246 8.25 31.60 -4.31
C PRO A 246 9.59 31.79 -4.99
N ALA A 247 9.93 33.05 -5.31
CA ALA A 247 11.12 33.38 -6.06
C ALA A 247 12.30 32.64 -5.44
N GLU A 248 12.86 31.70 -6.19
CA GLU A 248 13.96 30.80 -5.81
C GLU A 248 15.28 31.58 -5.80
N GLY A 249 15.25 32.79 -5.23
CA GLY A 249 16.25 33.83 -5.35
C GLY A 249 16.44 34.61 -4.06
N VAL A 250 16.20 34.00 -2.89
CA VAL A 250 16.83 34.51 -1.66
C VAL A 250 18.27 33.97 -1.66
N PRO A 251 19.28 34.80 -1.98
CA PRO A 251 20.67 34.38 -1.89
C PRO A 251 20.93 33.88 -0.47
N ARG A 252 21.50 32.68 -0.35
CA ARG A 252 22.13 32.23 0.89
C ARG A 252 23.08 33.36 1.30
N ALA A 253 22.77 34.04 2.40
CA ALA A 253 23.71 34.89 3.07
C ALA A 253 24.97 34.06 3.29
N GLN A 254 26.03 34.38 2.54
CA GLN A 254 27.36 33.89 2.81
C GLN A 254 27.70 34.41 4.20
N THR A 255 27.75 33.50 5.17
CA THR A 255 28.38 33.75 6.44
C THR A 255 29.87 33.95 6.15
N VAL A 256 30.25 35.20 5.90
CA VAL A 256 31.63 35.64 5.83
C VAL A 256 32.21 35.41 7.23
N GLY A 257 32.97 34.34 7.38
CA GLY A 257 33.80 34.11 8.54
C GLY A 257 34.89 35.17 8.57
N SER A 258 34.73 36.13 9.47
CA SER A 258 35.77 37.08 9.86
C SER A 258 36.95 36.30 10.43
N GLN A 259 38.10 36.41 9.78
CA GLN A 259 39.40 36.12 10.36
C GLN A 259 39.70 37.21 11.40
N THR A 260 39.97 36.80 12.65
CA THR A 260 40.89 37.47 13.58
C THR A 260 41.37 36.44 14.57
#